data_AF-A0A444YJT4-F1
#
_entry.id   AF-A0A444YJT4-F1
#
_cell.length_a   1.000
_cell.length_b   1.000
_cell.length_c   1.000
_cell.angle_alpha   90.00
_cell.angle_beta   90.00
_cell.angle_gamma   90.00
#
_symmetry.space_group_name_H-M   'P 1'
#
loop_
_entity.id
_entity.type
_entity.pdbx_description
1 polymer ?
#
loop_
_entity_poly.entity_id
_entity_poly.type
_entity_poly.pdbx_seq_one_letter_code
_entity_poly.pdbx_strand_id
1 'polypeptide(L)'
;MSDNYADDDLYAVDSGESLGSIDFLNLSEEEVLRFNFAAIDIAFEFYQQYAKHHGFGARRSKSEKRGEVRIRQEFVCHRQGYRSPKFYSMPNRQRPRADTRCGCPARMLLCRDDESGRHRRMSEADIEQMNDMRKGDIGVSRIHGFMASLAGGYHNVPYTTTDMHNVSAKQRRVGGLDAESCLRYLRECKANDPALYYKEVVDGEGVLQHLFWCDGTSQIDYHVFGDVVAFDAQEKRLPFTSCSILLCESP
;
A
#
# COMPACT_ATOMS: atom_id res chain seq x y z
N MET A 1 -36.22 3.60 9.60
CA MET A 1 -35.99 4.59 8.52
C MET A 1 -34.76 4.09 7.80
N SER A 2 -34.95 3.73 6.54
CA SER A 2 -34.01 2.95 5.76
C SER A 2 -33.05 3.90 5.06
N ASP A 3 -31.79 3.93 5.49
CA ASP A 3 -30.73 4.59 4.74
C ASP A 3 -30.13 3.59 3.77
N ASN A 4 -30.59 3.70 2.52
CA ASN A 4 -29.99 3.07 1.35
C ASN A 4 -28.57 3.64 1.17
N TYR A 5 -27.55 2.88 1.51
CA TYR A 5 -26.19 3.16 1.04
C TYR A 5 -26.11 2.74 -0.42
N ALA A 6 -25.97 3.74 -1.28
CA ALA A 6 -25.92 3.62 -2.74
C ALA A 6 -24.86 2.61 -3.20
N ASP A 7 -25.27 1.84 -4.19
CA ASP A 7 -24.46 1.10 -5.16
C ASP A 7 -23.24 1.93 -5.56
N ASP A 8 -22.04 1.43 -5.28
CA ASP A 8 -20.78 2.04 -5.72
C ASP A 8 -20.66 1.72 -7.22
N ASP A 9 -21.13 2.61 -8.09
CA ASP A 9 -21.18 2.44 -9.55
C ASP A 9 -19.76 2.23 -10.12
N LEU A 10 -19.31 0.97 -10.23
CA LEU A 10 -18.08 0.62 -10.92
C LEU A 10 -18.28 0.67 -12.45
N TYR A 11 -17.41 1.41 -13.14
CA TYR A 11 -17.46 1.52 -14.61
C TYR A 11 -16.78 0.28 -15.24
N ALA A 12 -17.59 -0.67 -15.68
CA ALA A 12 -17.10 -1.82 -16.44
C ALA A 12 -16.72 -1.42 -17.87
N VAL A 13 -15.45 -1.65 -18.24
CA VAL A 13 -14.91 -1.45 -19.57
C VAL A 13 -14.66 -2.82 -20.20
N ASP A 14 -15.56 -3.18 -21.11
CA ASP A 14 -15.59 -4.47 -21.83
C ASP A 14 -15.01 -4.39 -23.24
N SER A 15 -14.86 -3.18 -23.80
CA SER A 15 -14.38 -2.94 -25.15
C SER A 15 -13.64 -1.60 -25.29
N GLY A 16 -12.83 -1.47 -26.35
CA GLY A 16 -12.11 -0.24 -26.68
C GLY A 16 -13.01 0.92 -27.11
N GLU A 17 -14.25 0.64 -27.51
CA GLU A 17 -15.26 1.66 -27.89
C GLU A 17 -15.68 2.49 -26.67
N SER A 18 -15.72 1.86 -25.48
CA SER A 18 -16.02 2.50 -24.20
C SER A 18 -14.92 3.43 -23.69
N LEU A 19 -13.72 3.41 -24.29
CA LEU A 19 -12.62 4.31 -23.93
C LEU A 19 -12.76 5.70 -24.57
N GLY A 20 -13.47 5.81 -25.70
CA GLY A 20 -13.56 7.05 -26.47
C GLY A 20 -14.37 8.17 -25.80
N SER A 21 -15.17 7.84 -24.79
CA SER A 21 -15.97 8.78 -24.01
C SER A 21 -15.27 9.30 -22.75
N ILE A 22 -14.08 8.79 -22.43
CA ILE A 22 -13.34 9.15 -21.22
C ILE A 22 -12.52 10.42 -21.47
N ASP A 23 -12.70 11.43 -20.62
CA ASP A 23 -11.84 12.61 -20.61
C ASP A 23 -10.52 12.32 -19.89
N PHE A 24 -9.54 11.80 -20.63
CA PHE A 24 -8.23 11.46 -20.08
C PHE A 24 -7.42 12.67 -19.58
N LEU A 25 -7.73 13.90 -19.98
CA LEU A 25 -6.99 15.08 -19.54
C LEU A 25 -7.36 15.47 -18.10
N ASN A 26 -8.63 15.30 -17.75
CA ASN A 26 -9.17 15.70 -16.44
C ASN A 26 -9.51 14.51 -15.52
N LEU A 27 -8.96 13.33 -15.83
CA LEU A 27 -9.25 12.11 -15.08
C LEU A 27 -8.52 12.10 -13.73
N SER A 28 -9.28 12.05 -12.64
CA SER A 28 -8.73 11.99 -11.27
C SER A 28 -8.29 10.58 -10.88
N GLU A 29 -7.41 10.47 -9.87
CA GLU A 29 -6.98 9.17 -9.34
C GLU A 29 -8.16 8.34 -8.82
N GLU A 30 -9.16 8.99 -8.19
CA GLU A 30 -10.35 8.32 -7.65
C GLU A 30 -11.22 7.72 -8.76
N GLU A 31 -11.39 8.42 -9.89
CA GLU A 31 -12.14 7.91 -11.04
C GLU A 31 -11.41 6.74 -11.70
N VAL A 32 -10.07 6.81 -11.82
CA VAL A 32 -9.27 5.71 -12.37
C VAL A 32 -9.48 4.42 -11.56
N LEU A 33 -9.61 4.52 -10.24
CA LEU A 33 -9.83 3.37 -9.35
C LEU A 33 -11.22 2.74 -9.48
N ARG A 34 -12.19 3.42 -10.10
CA ARG A 34 -13.56 2.90 -10.32
C ARG A 34 -13.71 2.08 -11.59
N PHE A 35 -12.70 2.07 -12.46
CA PHE A 35 -12.75 1.29 -13.71
C PHE A 35 -12.40 -0.18 -13.49
N ASN A 36 -13.28 -1.06 -13.97
CA ASN A 36 -13.04 -2.48 -14.08
C ASN A 36 -12.81 -2.87 -15.53
N PHE A 37 -11.73 -3.61 -15.79
CA PHE A 37 -11.40 -4.03 -17.14
C PHE A 37 -11.67 -5.53 -17.31
N ALA A 38 -12.43 -5.89 -18.35
CA ALA A 38 -12.70 -7.30 -18.65
C ALA A 38 -11.42 -8.08 -19.04
N ALA A 39 -10.43 -7.37 -19.61
CA ALA A 39 -9.16 -7.95 -20.02
C ALA A 39 -7.98 -7.02 -19.74
N ILE A 40 -6.81 -7.63 -19.55
CA ILE A 40 -5.54 -6.93 -19.31
C ILE A 40 -5.15 -6.06 -20.50
N ASP A 41 -5.48 -6.49 -21.72
CA ASP A 41 -5.16 -5.75 -22.93
C ASP A 41 -5.99 -4.45 -23.02
N ILE A 42 -7.26 -4.48 -22.62
CA ILE A 42 -8.12 -3.29 -22.54
C ILE A 42 -7.58 -2.31 -21.49
N ALA A 43 -7.18 -2.80 -20.31
CA ALA A 43 -6.54 -1.97 -19.30
C ALA A 43 -5.23 -1.32 -19.81
N PHE A 44 -4.49 -2.03 -20.66
CA PHE A 44 -3.28 -1.48 -21.27
C PHE A 44 -3.61 -0.42 -22.33
N GLU A 45 -4.67 -0.60 -23.10
CA GLU A 45 -5.17 0.42 -24.04
C GLU A 45 -5.62 1.69 -23.31
N PHE A 46 -6.37 1.56 -22.21
CA PHE A 46 -6.73 2.66 -21.33
C PHE A 46 -5.49 3.45 -20.87
N TYR A 47 -4.47 2.75 -20.34
CA TYR A 47 -3.25 3.41 -19.87
C TYR A 47 -2.44 4.03 -21.01
N GLN A 48 -2.48 3.46 -22.22
CA GLN A 48 -1.85 4.07 -23.40
C GLN A 48 -2.56 5.36 -23.81
N GLN A 49 -3.89 5.40 -23.77
CA GLN A 49 -4.65 6.63 -24.05
C GLN A 49 -4.36 7.69 -23.00
N TYR A 50 -4.44 7.33 -21.71
CA TYR A 50 -4.02 8.20 -20.61
C TYR A 50 -2.60 8.75 -20.82
N ALA A 51 -1.63 7.86 -21.06
CA ALA A 51 -0.24 8.25 -21.28
C ALA A 51 -0.07 9.20 -22.46
N LYS A 52 -0.77 8.95 -23.56
CA LYS A 52 -0.75 9.81 -24.76
C LYS A 52 -1.27 11.22 -24.47
N HIS A 53 -2.37 11.34 -23.72
CA HIS A 53 -2.95 12.64 -23.33
C HIS A 53 -2.04 13.39 -22.35
N HIS A 54 -1.30 12.67 -21.50
CA HIS A 54 -0.35 13.21 -20.53
C HIS A 54 1.11 13.26 -21.05
N GLY A 55 1.32 13.10 -22.35
CA GLY A 55 2.61 13.37 -23.01
C GLY A 55 3.71 12.32 -22.78
N PHE A 56 3.38 11.09 -22.37
CA PHE A 56 4.35 10.02 -22.20
C PHE A 56 3.96 8.72 -22.90
N GLY A 57 4.95 7.84 -23.12
CA GLY A 57 4.71 6.50 -23.67
C GLY A 57 4.54 5.48 -22.56
N ALA A 58 3.59 4.57 -22.68
CA ALA A 58 3.38 3.47 -21.74
C ALA A 58 4.10 2.17 -22.18
N ARG A 59 4.47 1.32 -21.22
CA ARG A 59 4.99 -0.03 -21.46
C ARG A 59 4.57 -1.02 -20.37
N ARG A 60 4.55 -2.30 -20.70
CA ARG A 60 4.37 -3.39 -19.71
C ARG A 60 5.66 -3.57 -18.89
N SER A 61 5.50 -3.73 -17.59
CA SER A 61 6.58 -3.95 -16.62
C SER A 61 6.42 -5.33 -15.98
N LYS A 62 6.43 -5.40 -14.66
CA LYS A 62 6.33 -6.64 -13.90
C LYS A 62 4.96 -7.27 -14.08
N SER A 63 4.94 -8.60 -14.06
CA SER A 63 3.72 -9.40 -14.03
C SER A 63 3.86 -10.51 -13.00
N GLU A 64 2.80 -10.81 -12.27
CA GLU A 64 2.77 -11.88 -11.27
C GLU A 64 1.63 -12.87 -11.57
N LYS A 65 1.92 -14.15 -11.41
CA LYS A 65 0.97 -15.25 -11.67
C LYS A 65 0.81 -16.13 -10.44
N ARG A 66 -0.40 -16.65 -10.19
CA ARG A 66 -0.66 -17.84 -9.37
C ARG A 66 -0.98 -18.99 -10.32
N GLY A 67 -0.10 -19.97 -10.38
CA GLY A 67 -0.23 -21.04 -11.38
C GLY A 67 -0.28 -20.44 -12.79
N GLU A 68 -1.34 -20.74 -13.53
CA GLU A 68 -1.54 -20.23 -14.89
C GLU A 68 -2.18 -18.84 -14.94
N VAL A 69 -2.83 -18.42 -13.85
CA VAL A 69 -3.62 -17.19 -13.78
C VAL A 69 -2.71 -16.00 -13.44
N ARG A 70 -2.77 -14.93 -14.24
CA ARG A 70 -2.10 -13.67 -13.94
C ARG A 70 -2.95 -12.87 -12.93
N ILE A 71 -2.39 -12.59 -11.75
CA ILE A 71 -3.06 -11.88 -10.65
C ILE A 71 -2.74 -10.40 -10.68
N ARG A 72 -1.50 -10.04 -11.04
CA ARG A 72 -1.04 -8.65 -11.07
C ARG A 72 -0.31 -8.33 -12.36
N GLN A 73 -0.56 -7.15 -12.90
CA GLN A 73 0.14 -6.60 -14.05
C GLN A 73 0.46 -5.12 -13.81
N GLU A 74 1.73 -4.76 -13.96
CA GLU A 74 2.19 -3.38 -13.86
C GLU A 74 2.39 -2.77 -15.26
N PHE A 75 1.86 -1.56 -15.45
CA PHE A 75 2.11 -0.70 -16.61
C PHE A 75 2.82 0.56 -16.15
N VAL A 76 3.78 1.04 -16.95
CA VAL A 76 4.70 2.09 -16.51
C VAL A 76 5.04 3.02 -17.66
N CYS A 77 5.50 4.23 -17.35
CA CYS A 77 6.10 5.11 -18.35
C CYS A 77 7.35 4.47 -18.99
N HIS A 78 7.59 4.75 -20.27
CA HIS A 78 8.77 4.31 -20.99
C HIS A 78 10.06 4.82 -20.33
N ARG A 79 9.99 6.01 -19.73
CA ARG A 79 11.07 6.65 -18.98
C ARG A 79 11.21 6.15 -17.53
N GLN A 80 10.41 5.16 -17.12
CA GLN A 80 10.41 4.65 -15.74
C GLN A 80 11.70 3.89 -15.40
N GLY A 81 12.21 4.14 -14.20
CA GLY A 81 13.39 3.52 -13.62
C GLY A 81 14.68 4.07 -14.23
N TYR A 82 15.78 3.38 -13.95
CA TYR A 82 17.12 3.73 -14.44
C TYR A 82 17.75 2.55 -15.17
N ARG A 83 18.62 2.83 -16.12
CA ARG A 83 19.42 1.80 -16.79
C ARG A 83 20.42 1.21 -15.78
N SER A 84 20.50 -0.12 -15.75
CA SER A 84 21.46 -0.80 -14.87
C SER A 84 22.91 -0.37 -15.20
N PRO A 85 23.75 -0.08 -14.17
CA PRO A 85 25.13 0.37 -14.35
C PRO A 85 25.97 -0.54 -15.28
N LYS A 86 25.70 -1.85 -15.28
CA LYS A 86 26.39 -2.84 -16.12
C LYS A 86 26.35 -2.55 -17.63
N PHE A 87 25.36 -1.78 -18.10
CA PHE A 87 25.25 -1.43 -19.52
C PHE A 87 26.14 -0.24 -19.94
N TYR A 88 26.70 0.50 -18.98
CA TYR A 88 27.65 1.58 -19.24
C TYR A 88 29.08 1.06 -19.39
N SER A 89 29.42 -0.02 -18.69
CA SER A 89 30.78 -0.58 -18.61
C SER A 89 31.05 -1.74 -19.57
N MET A 90 30.20 -1.99 -20.58
CA MET A 90 30.39 -3.13 -21.50
C MET A 90 31.49 -2.86 -22.55
N PRO A 91 32.57 -3.67 -22.61
CA PRO A 91 33.75 -3.38 -23.43
C PRO A 91 33.50 -3.40 -24.95
N ASN A 92 32.49 -4.15 -25.43
CA ASN A 92 32.23 -4.35 -26.87
C ASN A 92 31.07 -3.52 -27.44
N ARG A 93 30.76 -2.36 -26.83
CA ARG A 93 29.59 -1.56 -27.23
C ARG A 93 29.94 -0.58 -28.36
N GLN A 94 29.78 -1.00 -29.62
CA GLN A 94 30.09 -0.17 -30.79
C GLN A 94 29.18 1.06 -30.96
N ARG A 95 27.95 1.03 -30.43
CA ARG A 95 27.02 2.18 -30.44
C ARG A 95 26.25 2.29 -29.12
N PRO A 96 26.49 3.30 -28.28
CA PRO A 96 25.67 3.53 -27.10
C PRO A 96 24.25 3.91 -27.54
N ARG A 97 23.26 3.14 -27.07
CA ARG A 97 21.85 3.51 -27.22
C ARG A 97 21.58 4.65 -26.25
N ALA A 98 20.88 5.69 -26.69
CA ALA A 98 20.42 6.80 -25.86
C ALA A 98 19.76 6.27 -24.58
N ASP A 99 20.01 6.96 -23.45
CA ASP A 99 19.32 6.60 -22.23
C ASP A 99 17.92 7.21 -22.23
N THR A 100 16.92 6.34 -22.33
CA THR A 100 15.52 6.74 -22.38
C THR A 100 14.86 6.69 -20.99
N ARG A 101 15.54 6.12 -19.99
CA ARG A 101 15.02 5.91 -18.63
C ARG A 101 15.62 6.91 -17.66
N CYS A 102 14.81 7.87 -17.21
CA CYS A 102 15.23 8.98 -16.36
C CYS A 102 14.56 8.97 -14.98
N GLY A 103 14.01 7.83 -14.55
CA GLY A 103 13.41 7.69 -13.22
C GLY A 103 11.95 8.13 -13.11
N CYS A 104 11.20 8.24 -14.22
CA CYS A 104 9.80 8.65 -14.16
C CYS A 104 8.99 7.72 -13.23
N PRO A 105 8.19 8.25 -12.28
CA PRO A 105 7.44 7.43 -11.32
C PRO A 105 6.11 6.89 -11.88
N ALA A 106 5.64 7.42 -13.02
CA ALA A 106 4.33 7.12 -13.55
C ALA A 106 4.11 5.62 -13.81
N ARG A 107 3.06 5.08 -13.19
CA ARG A 107 2.68 3.67 -13.24
C ARG A 107 1.19 3.45 -12.97
N MET A 108 0.66 2.36 -13.50
CA MET A 108 -0.68 1.83 -13.23
C MET A 108 -0.56 0.34 -12.87
N LEU A 109 -1.20 -0.08 -11.78
CA LEU A 109 -1.19 -1.47 -11.32
C LEU A 109 -2.58 -2.07 -11.48
N LEU A 110 -2.67 -3.12 -12.29
CA LEU A 110 -3.88 -3.90 -12.46
C LEU A 110 -3.81 -5.14 -11.56
N CYS A 111 -4.84 -5.33 -10.76
CA CYS A 111 -5.05 -6.53 -9.95
C CYS A 111 -6.30 -7.25 -10.46
N ARG A 112 -6.26 -8.58 -10.51
CA ARG A 112 -7.47 -9.36 -10.77
C ARG A 112 -8.38 -9.27 -9.56
N ASP A 113 -9.63 -8.89 -9.79
CA ASP A 113 -10.73 -9.12 -8.84
C ASP A 113 -10.93 -10.63 -8.73
N ASP A 114 -10.14 -11.28 -7.90
CA ASP A 114 -10.57 -12.57 -7.37
C ASP A 114 -11.82 -12.26 -6.53
N GLU A 115 -12.94 -12.93 -6.73
CA GLU A 115 -14.05 -12.89 -5.76
C GLU A 115 -13.56 -13.30 -4.36
N SER A 116 -12.52 -14.16 -4.30
CA SER A 116 -11.78 -14.44 -3.07
C SER A 116 -11.09 -13.20 -2.47
N GLY A 117 -10.86 -12.12 -3.22
CA GLY A 117 -10.37 -10.82 -2.76
C GLY A 117 -11.47 -9.92 -2.20
N ARG A 118 -12.71 -10.00 -2.71
CA ARG A 118 -13.89 -9.36 -2.10
C ARG A 118 -14.29 -10.05 -0.80
N HIS A 119 -14.19 -11.38 -0.75
CA HIS A 119 -14.32 -12.15 0.48
C HIS A 119 -13.19 -11.86 1.49
N ARG A 120 -12.00 -11.46 1.04
CA ARG A 120 -10.86 -11.11 1.92
C ARG A 120 -11.00 -9.78 2.67
N ARG A 121 -12.14 -9.09 2.58
CA ARG A 121 -12.45 -7.97 3.48
C ARG A 121 -13.15 -8.50 4.72
N MET A 122 -12.52 -8.27 5.87
CA MET A 122 -13.19 -8.45 7.15
C MET A 122 -14.40 -7.52 7.24
N SER A 123 -15.54 -8.04 7.69
CA SER A 123 -16.70 -7.19 7.98
C SER A 123 -16.38 -6.23 9.13
N GLU A 124 -17.09 -5.10 9.22
CA GLU A 124 -16.88 -4.16 10.34
C GLU A 124 -17.08 -4.84 11.69
N ALA A 125 -18.08 -5.72 11.81
CA ALA A 125 -18.32 -6.51 13.00
C ALA A 125 -17.13 -7.42 13.35
N ASP A 126 -16.55 -8.12 12.36
CA ASP A 126 -15.37 -8.96 12.58
C ASP A 126 -14.14 -8.13 12.98
N ILE A 127 -14.00 -6.93 12.44
CA ILE A 127 -12.90 -6.00 12.77
C ILE A 127 -13.04 -5.52 14.22
N GLU A 128 -14.25 -5.12 14.63
CA GLU A 128 -14.54 -4.71 16.00
C GLU A 128 -14.29 -5.85 16.98
N GLN A 129 -14.78 -7.04 16.66
CA GLN A 129 -14.58 -8.22 17.48
C GLN A 129 -13.11 -8.60 17.61
N MET A 130 -12.35 -8.52 16.51
CA MET A 130 -10.89 -8.70 16.53
C MET A 130 -10.23 -7.66 17.45
N ASN A 131 -10.61 -6.38 17.35
CA ASN A 131 -10.04 -5.30 18.14
C ASN A 131 -10.30 -5.49 19.64
N ASP A 132 -11.50 -5.90 20.03
CA ASP A 132 -11.82 -6.18 21.43
C ASP A 132 -11.03 -7.35 21.99
N MET A 133 -10.86 -8.42 21.22
CA MET A 133 -9.98 -9.53 21.60
C MET A 133 -8.51 -9.08 21.69
N ARG A 134 -8.05 -8.16 20.84
CA ARG A 134 -6.68 -7.62 20.91
C ARG A 134 -6.47 -6.76 22.16
N LYS A 135 -7.49 -6.03 22.64
CA LYS A 135 -7.41 -5.28 23.92
C LYS A 135 -7.16 -6.21 25.12
N GLY A 136 -7.52 -7.48 25.02
CA GLY A 136 -7.20 -8.53 25.99
C GLY A 136 -5.90 -9.29 25.70
N ASP A 137 -4.98 -8.69 24.93
CA ASP A 137 -3.68 -9.27 24.54
C ASP A 137 -3.73 -10.60 23.78
N ILE A 138 -4.85 -10.87 23.10
CA ILE A 138 -4.99 -12.09 22.28
C ILE A 138 -4.28 -11.90 20.92
N GLY A 139 -3.38 -12.83 20.61
CA GLY A 139 -2.66 -12.87 19.33
C GLY A 139 -3.59 -13.12 18.14
N VAL A 140 -3.33 -12.45 17.01
CA VAL A 140 -4.12 -12.51 15.76
C VAL A 140 -4.38 -13.95 15.29
N SER A 141 -3.40 -14.84 15.39
CA SER A 141 -3.57 -16.25 15.02
C SER A 141 -4.63 -16.97 15.86
N ARG A 142 -4.68 -16.68 17.17
CA ARG A 142 -5.67 -17.27 18.08
C ARG A 142 -7.06 -16.69 17.86
N ILE A 143 -7.13 -15.40 17.52
CA ILE A 143 -8.36 -14.75 17.09
C ILE A 143 -8.89 -15.40 15.81
N HIS A 144 -8.05 -15.63 14.79
CA HIS A 144 -8.47 -16.31 13.55
C HIS A 144 -9.05 -17.72 13.81
N GLY A 145 -8.42 -18.47 14.71
CA GLY A 145 -8.94 -19.77 15.14
C GLY A 145 -10.30 -19.68 15.85
N PHE A 146 -10.52 -18.64 16.66
CA PHE A 146 -11.81 -18.37 17.28
C PHE A 146 -12.88 -18.00 16.25
N MET A 147 -12.57 -17.11 15.29
CA MET A 147 -13.49 -16.76 14.20
C MET A 147 -13.86 -18.00 13.36
N ALA A 148 -12.88 -18.86 13.08
CA ALA A 148 -13.11 -20.13 12.41
C ALA A 148 -14.01 -21.06 13.22
N SER A 149 -13.85 -21.11 14.55
CA SER A 149 -14.75 -21.89 15.41
C SER A 149 -16.20 -21.38 15.36
N LEU A 150 -16.40 -20.06 15.28
CA LEU A 150 -17.75 -19.48 15.14
C LEU A 150 -18.38 -19.78 13.78
N ALA A 151 -17.57 -19.73 12.71
CA ALA A 151 -18.02 -19.98 11.35
C ALA A 151 -18.14 -21.48 11.00
N GLY A 152 -17.84 -22.40 11.93
CA GLY A 152 -17.89 -23.84 11.68
C GLY A 152 -16.70 -24.38 10.87
N GLY A 153 -15.60 -23.63 10.79
CA GLY A 153 -14.35 -24.03 10.17
C GLY A 153 -13.65 -22.90 9.43
N TYR A 154 -12.35 -23.06 9.20
CA TYR A 154 -11.52 -22.06 8.51
C TYR A 154 -11.98 -21.76 7.08
N HIS A 155 -12.60 -22.73 6.41
CA HIS A 155 -13.11 -22.57 5.04
C HIS A 155 -14.33 -21.65 4.95
N ASN A 156 -15.00 -21.39 6.08
CA ASN A 156 -16.14 -20.50 6.17
C ASN A 156 -15.76 -19.08 6.61
N VAL A 157 -14.49 -18.84 6.94
CA VAL A 157 -13.96 -17.51 7.24
C VAL A 157 -13.46 -16.90 5.93
N PRO A 158 -14.04 -15.79 5.46
CA PRO A 158 -13.74 -15.28 4.13
C PRO A 158 -12.39 -14.54 4.05
N TYR A 159 -11.71 -14.35 5.18
CA TYR A 159 -10.42 -13.67 5.32
C TYR A 159 -9.34 -14.49 6.04
N THR A 160 -8.08 -14.11 5.84
CA THR A 160 -6.90 -14.77 6.40
C THR A 160 -6.29 -13.99 7.57
N THR A 161 -5.38 -14.62 8.31
CA THR A 161 -4.54 -13.93 9.30
C THR A 161 -3.76 -12.76 8.69
N THR A 162 -3.36 -12.86 7.42
CA THR A 162 -2.67 -11.76 6.72
C THR A 162 -3.60 -10.55 6.58
N ASP A 163 -4.87 -10.77 6.27
CA ASP A 163 -5.86 -9.70 6.14
C ASP A 163 -6.11 -9.01 7.49
N MET A 164 -6.18 -9.79 8.58
CA MET A 164 -6.27 -9.26 9.96
C MET A 164 -5.06 -8.39 10.33
N HIS A 165 -3.85 -8.81 9.95
CA HIS A 165 -2.64 -8.01 10.13
C HIS A 165 -2.66 -6.74 9.28
N ASN A 166 -3.16 -6.81 8.05
CA ASN A 166 -3.30 -5.64 7.17
C ASN A 166 -4.30 -4.63 7.74
N VAL A 167 -5.44 -5.07 8.29
CA VAL A 167 -6.41 -4.20 8.98
C VAL A 167 -5.75 -3.52 10.18
N SER A 168 -5.03 -4.28 11.01
CA SER A 168 -4.30 -3.73 12.16
C SER A 168 -3.26 -2.68 11.75
N ALA A 169 -2.56 -2.91 10.63
CA ALA A 169 -1.59 -1.97 10.09
C ALA A 169 -2.28 -0.72 9.52
N LYS A 170 -3.44 -0.87 8.87
CA LYS A 170 -4.25 0.25 8.37
C LYS A 170 -4.75 1.12 9.52
N GLN A 171 -5.32 0.54 10.58
CA GLN A 171 -5.80 1.27 11.75
C GLN A 171 -4.70 2.09 12.42
N ARG A 172 -3.46 1.57 12.51
CA ARG A 172 -2.30 2.34 13.00
C ARG A 172 -1.96 3.57 12.15
N ARG A 173 -2.26 3.55 10.85
CA ARG A 173 -2.04 4.69 9.94
C ARG A 173 -3.14 5.74 10.02
N VAL A 174 -4.35 5.34 10.42
CA VAL A 174 -5.51 6.24 10.56
C VAL A 174 -5.33 7.19 11.75
N GLY A 175 -4.37 6.93 12.64
CA GLY A 175 -4.00 7.82 13.74
C GLY A 175 -3.42 9.17 13.32
N GLY A 176 -3.04 9.39 12.06
CA GLY A 176 -2.42 10.65 11.58
C GLY A 176 -0.94 10.46 11.27
N LEU A 177 -0.51 10.99 10.12
CA LEU A 177 0.90 11.07 9.71
C LEU A 177 1.60 12.30 10.32
N ASP A 178 0.89 13.05 11.16
CA ASP A 178 1.40 14.27 11.77
C ASP A 178 2.17 14.00 13.06
N ALA A 179 2.99 14.98 13.42
CA ALA A 179 3.80 14.93 14.64
C ALA A 179 2.92 14.80 15.90
N GLU A 180 1.75 15.45 15.92
CA GLU A 180 0.86 15.47 17.08
C GLU A 180 0.34 14.08 17.44
N SER A 181 -0.06 13.30 16.44
CA SER A 181 -0.51 11.94 16.63
C SER A 181 0.60 10.99 17.07
N CYS A 182 1.83 11.20 16.59
CA CYS A 182 2.99 10.48 17.10
C CYS A 182 3.25 10.76 18.59
N LEU A 183 3.17 12.03 19.00
CA LEU A 183 3.35 12.43 20.40
C LEU A 183 2.22 11.90 21.30
N ARG A 184 0.98 11.94 20.83
CA ARG A 184 -0.17 11.35 21.54
C ARG A 184 0.00 9.84 21.73
N TYR A 185 0.44 9.12 20.70
CA TYR A 185 0.77 7.70 20.82
C TYR A 185 1.86 7.44 21.87
N LEU A 186 2.95 8.22 21.86
CA LEU A 186 4.02 8.08 22.86
C LEU A 186 3.55 8.39 24.29
N ARG A 187 2.62 9.34 24.45
CA ARG A 187 1.97 9.62 25.75
C ARG A 187 1.16 8.43 26.24
N GLU A 188 0.36 7.81 25.37
CA GLU A 188 -0.40 6.59 25.69
C GLU A 188 0.52 5.41 26.01
N CYS A 189 1.57 5.20 25.21
CA CYS A 189 2.57 4.17 25.46
C CYS A 189 3.26 4.37 26.81
N LYS A 190 3.58 5.61 27.20
CA LYS A 190 4.16 5.92 28.51
C LYS A 190 3.19 5.65 29.67
N ALA A 191 1.88 5.77 29.44
CA ALA A 191 0.89 5.41 30.44
C ALA A 191 0.85 3.89 30.69
N ASN A 192 1.09 3.09 29.64
CA ASN A 192 1.08 1.63 29.71
C ASN A 192 2.45 1.03 30.11
N ASP A 193 3.54 1.65 29.67
CA ASP A 193 4.92 1.33 30.04
C ASP A 193 5.55 2.55 30.72
N PRO A 194 5.51 2.64 32.06
CA PRO A 194 6.09 3.75 32.81
C PRO A 194 7.60 3.92 32.60
N ALA A 195 8.30 2.87 32.15
CA ALA A 195 9.72 2.92 31.85
C ALA A 195 10.00 3.56 30.49
N LEU A 196 9.00 3.70 29.60
CA LEU A 196 9.16 4.37 28.32
C LEU A 196 9.58 5.84 28.51
N TYR A 197 10.69 6.21 27.87
CA TYR A 197 11.22 7.56 27.85
C TYR A 197 11.02 8.16 26.46
N TYR A 198 10.56 9.40 26.39
CA TYR A 198 10.59 10.19 25.16
C TYR A 198 10.85 11.66 25.46
N LYS A 199 11.41 12.37 24.48
CA LYS A 199 11.70 13.80 24.53
C LYS A 199 11.43 14.43 23.17
N GLU A 200 10.67 15.51 23.18
CA GLU A 200 10.34 16.33 22.01
C GLU A 200 11.04 17.69 22.08
N VAL A 201 11.46 18.20 20.92
CA VAL A 201 11.91 19.58 20.72
C VAL A 201 11.02 20.19 19.66
N VAL A 202 10.32 21.26 20.04
CA VAL A 202 9.39 21.99 19.19
C VAL A 202 9.96 23.39 18.95
N ASP A 203 9.76 23.94 17.76
CA ASP A 203 10.18 25.30 17.44
C ASP A 203 9.19 26.38 17.95
N GLY A 204 9.50 27.64 17.65
CA GLY A 204 8.67 28.79 18.05
C GLY A 204 7.29 28.84 17.37
N GLU A 205 7.10 28.08 16.29
CA GLU A 205 5.84 27.99 15.52
C GLU A 205 5.02 26.76 15.93
N GLY A 206 5.52 25.93 16.87
CA GLY A 206 4.83 24.72 17.31
C GLY A 206 5.12 23.47 16.47
N VAL A 207 6.12 23.51 15.59
CA VAL A 207 6.49 22.37 14.72
C VAL A 207 7.56 21.50 15.40
N LEU A 208 7.33 20.18 15.40
CA LEU A 208 8.26 19.20 15.96
C LEU A 208 9.56 19.13 15.15
N GLN A 209 10.70 19.48 15.75
CA GLN A 209 12.02 19.41 15.11
C GLN A 209 12.78 18.12 15.46
N HIS A 210 12.74 17.71 16.72
CA HIS A 210 13.45 16.52 17.18
C HIS A 210 12.57 15.67 18.10
N LEU A 211 12.62 14.36 17.88
CA LEU A 211 11.96 13.37 18.72
C LEU A 211 12.96 12.27 19.06
N PHE A 212 13.14 12.04 20.34
CA PHE A 212 13.87 10.90 20.87
C PHE A 212 12.91 10.03 21.69
N TRP A 213 12.99 8.72 21.56
CA TRP A 213 12.24 7.79 22.38
C TRP A 213 12.99 6.48 22.59
N CYS A 214 12.76 5.83 23.72
CA CYS A 214 13.16 4.44 23.98
C CYS A 214 12.13 3.77 24.89
N ASP A 215 11.74 2.54 24.57
CA ASP A 215 10.88 1.73 25.44
C ASP A 215 11.64 1.22 26.67
N GLY A 216 10.91 0.73 27.67
CA GLY A 216 11.50 0.19 28.89
C GLY A 216 12.42 -1.01 28.62
N THR A 217 12.05 -1.85 27.65
CA THR A 217 12.83 -3.03 27.25
C THR A 217 14.19 -2.64 26.69
N SER A 218 14.26 -1.65 25.78
CA SER A 218 15.54 -1.20 25.22
C SER A 218 16.46 -0.59 26.27
N GLN A 219 15.92 0.05 27.31
CA GLN A 219 16.74 0.58 28.42
C GLN A 219 17.35 -0.54 29.27
N ILE A 220 16.57 -1.59 29.53
CA ILE A 220 17.06 -2.78 30.24
C ILE A 220 18.10 -3.50 29.38
N ASP A 221 17.83 -3.70 28.09
CA ASP A 221 18.75 -4.34 27.16
C ASP A 221 20.05 -3.55 27.03
N TYR A 222 20.00 -2.22 26.98
CA TYR A 222 21.21 -1.37 26.99
C TYR A 222 22.02 -1.54 28.28
N HIS A 223 21.36 -1.65 29.44
CA HIS A 223 22.05 -1.90 30.72
C HIS A 223 22.76 -3.26 30.74
N VAL A 224 22.18 -4.27 30.08
CA VAL A 224 22.72 -5.64 30.06
C VAL A 224 23.80 -5.82 28.99
N PHE A 225 23.58 -5.30 27.78
CA PHE A 225 24.40 -5.58 26.60
C PHE A 225 25.34 -4.44 26.20
N GLY A 226 25.14 -3.22 26.70
CA GLY A 226 25.95 -2.04 26.34
C GLY A 226 25.52 -1.43 25.01
N ASP A 227 26.46 -0.99 24.19
CA ASP A 227 26.20 -0.34 22.89
C ASP A 227 25.43 -1.27 21.93
N VAL A 228 24.11 -1.13 21.89
CA VAL A 228 23.23 -1.80 20.94
C VAL A 228 23.02 -0.90 19.72
N VAL A 229 23.60 -1.26 18.58
CA VAL A 229 23.29 -0.63 17.29
C VAL A 229 22.05 -1.32 16.71
N ALA A 230 20.89 -0.70 16.89
CA ALA A 230 19.67 -1.15 16.22
C ALA A 230 19.70 -0.66 14.77
N PHE A 231 19.93 -1.57 13.83
CA PHE A 231 19.73 -1.29 12.41
C PHE A 231 18.25 -1.42 12.09
N ASP A 232 17.60 -0.31 11.74
CA ASP A 232 16.35 -0.37 11.02
C ASP A 232 16.63 -0.95 9.63
N ALA A 233 16.47 -2.28 9.49
CA ALA A 233 16.52 -2.97 8.21
C ALA A 233 15.22 -2.74 7.42
N GLN A 234 14.79 -1.48 7.31
CA GLN A 234 13.82 -1.05 6.31
C GLN A 234 14.55 -0.28 5.21
N GLU A 235 15.27 -1.04 4.37
CA GLU A 235 15.40 -0.65 2.97
C GLU A 235 13.95 -0.45 2.48
N LYS A 236 13.58 0.81 2.21
CA LYS A 236 12.23 1.29 1.83
C LYS A 236 11.44 0.27 1.00
N ARG A 237 10.76 -0.65 1.67
CA ARG A 237 9.68 -1.46 1.11
C ARG A 237 8.39 -0.83 1.61
N LEU A 238 7.90 0.12 0.80
CA LEU A 238 6.54 0.62 0.92
C LEU A 238 5.58 -0.58 1.05
N PRO A 239 4.84 -0.72 2.16
CA PRO A 239 3.98 -1.88 2.35
C PRO A 239 2.78 -1.81 1.39
N PHE A 240 2.61 -2.90 0.67
CA PHE A 240 1.47 -3.26 -0.15
C PHE A 240 0.16 -3.00 0.59
N THR A 241 -0.60 -2.00 0.16
CA THR A 241 -2.08 -1.91 0.24
C THR A 241 -2.62 -0.66 -0.46
N SER A 242 -1.78 0.25 -0.97
CA SER A 242 -2.18 1.19 -2.00
C SER A 242 -1.74 0.65 -3.38
N CYS A 243 -2.70 0.50 -4.29
CA CYS A 243 -2.38 0.75 -5.70
C CYS A 243 -1.96 2.22 -5.75
N SER A 244 -0.67 2.50 -5.60
CA SER A 244 -0.15 3.85 -5.83
C SER A 244 -0.01 4.01 -7.34
N ILE A 245 -1.07 4.55 -7.95
CA ILE A 245 -1.01 5.15 -9.26
C ILE A 245 -0.48 6.56 -9.02
N LEU A 246 0.85 6.71 -9.07
CA LEU A 246 1.45 8.05 -9.14
C LEU A 246 1.19 8.57 -10.55
N LEU A 247 0.05 9.24 -10.72
CA LEU A 247 -0.19 10.11 -11.87
C LEU A 247 0.53 11.41 -11.55
N CYS A 248 1.71 11.58 -12.16
CA CYS A 248 2.41 12.85 -12.09
C CYS A 248 1.68 13.79 -13.05
N GLU A 249 0.97 14.77 -12.51
CA GLU A 249 0.80 16.02 -13.24
C GLU A 249 2.21 16.57 -13.52
N SER A 250 2.48 16.86 -14.79
CA SER A 250 3.70 17.56 -15.17
C SER A 250 3.56 19.03 -14.77
N PRO A 251 4.65 19.73 -14.40
CA PRO A 251 4.62 21.09 -13.88
C PRO A 251 4.00 22.12 -14.83
#